data_AF-A0A7N0ZTA5-F1
#
_entry.id   AF-A0A7N0ZTA5-F1
#
_cell.length_a   1.000
_cell.length_b   1.000
_cell.length_c   1.000
_cell.angle_alpha   90.00
_cell.angle_beta   90.00
_cell.angle_gamma   90.00
#
_symmetry.space_group_name_H-M   'P 1'
#
loop_
_entity.id
_entity.type
_entity.pdbx_description
1 polymer ?
#
loop_
_entity_poly.entity_id
_entity_poly.type
_entity_poly.pdbx_seq_one_letter_code
_entity_poly.pdbx_strand_id
1 'polypeptide(L)' 'MMKNNGLKKEPGHSLIEVNGVVERFTMGEYVHSRSEEVGHMLELLREAFTEVAEQFNAYL' A
#
# COMPACT_ATOMS: atom_id res chain seq x y z
N MET A 1 -18.60 2.68 31.84
CA MET A 1 -20.03 2.53 31.49
C MET A 1 -20.27 2.03 30.06
N MET A 2 -19.45 2.36 29.04
CA MET A 2 -19.70 1.86 27.66
C MET A 2 -19.14 0.46 27.34
N LYS A 3 -17.95 0.10 27.82
CA LYS A 3 -17.33 -1.23 27.54
C LYS A 3 -18.13 -2.42 28.08
N ASN A 4 -18.89 -2.25 29.15
CA ASN A 4 -19.68 -3.32 29.77
C ASN A 4 -21.06 -3.52 29.14
N ASN A 5 -21.47 -2.63 28.23
CA ASN A 5 -22.77 -2.68 27.55
C ASN A 5 -22.67 -3.28 26.13
N GLY A 6 -21.54 -3.89 25.77
CA GLY A 6 -21.30 -4.45 24.43
C GLY A 6 -21.09 -3.41 23.33
N LEU A 7 -21.11 -2.12 23.66
CA LEU A 7 -20.89 -1.03 22.71
C LEU A 7 -19.39 -0.92 22.37
N LYS A 8 -19.01 -1.43 21.21
CA LYS A 8 -17.69 -1.19 20.61
C LYS A 8 -17.73 0.15 19.89
N LYS A 9 -16.65 0.94 20.00
CA LYS A 9 -16.45 2.09 19.12
C LYS A 9 -16.13 1.57 17.73
N GLU A 10 -16.62 2.26 16.71
CA GLU A 10 -16.13 2.05 15.35
C GLU A 10 -14.61 2.24 15.33
N PRO A 11 -13.87 1.41 14.56
CA PRO A 11 -12.45 1.62 14.34
C PRO A 11 -12.16 3.02 13.81
N GLY A 12 -11.03 3.61 14.22
CA GLY A 12 -10.55 4.84 13.60
C GLY A 12 -10.10 4.58 12.17
N HIS A 13 -10.17 5.59 11.31
CA HIS A 13 -9.70 5.50 9.94
C HIS A 13 -8.78 6.68 9.61
N SER A 14 -7.74 6.38 8.83
CA SER A 14 -6.92 7.36 8.14
C SER A 14 -7.21 7.27 6.64
N LEU A 15 -7.15 8.40 5.94
CA LEU A 15 -7.42 8.49 4.52
C LEU A 15 -6.21 9.10 3.81
N ILE A 16 -5.85 8.56 2.66
CA ILE A 16 -4.83 9.13 1.78
C ILE A 16 -5.49 9.34 0.42
N GLU A 17 -5.37 10.55 -0.13
CA GLU A 17 -5.87 10.88 -1.46
C GLU A 17 -4.71 11.10 -2.43
N VAL A 18 -4.74 10.40 -3.56
CA VAL A 18 -3.78 10.58 -4.66
C VAL A 18 -4.56 10.62 -5.97
N ASN A 19 -4.39 11.69 -6.75
CA ASN A 19 -5.05 11.87 -8.05
C ASN A 19 -6.58 11.69 -8.00
N GLY A 20 -7.24 12.14 -6.94
CA GLY A 20 -8.69 12.01 -6.76
C GLY A 20 -9.17 10.62 -6.33
N VAL A 21 -8.26 9.68 -6.09
CA VAL A 21 -8.55 8.36 -5.52
C VAL A 21 -8.25 8.39 -4.03
N VAL A 22 -9.23 8.02 -3.21
CA VAL A 22 -9.10 7.95 -1.74
C VAL A 22 -8.91 6.51 -1.31
N GLU A 23 -7.78 6.24 -0.65
CA GLU A 23 -7.48 4.97 0.01
C GLU A 23 -7.69 5.10 1.53
N ARG A 24 -8.30 4.06 2.11
CA ARG A 24 -8.67 4.02 3.53
C ARG A 24 -7.81 3.02 4.28
N PHE A 25 -7.24 3.48 5.40
CA PHE A 25 -6.50 2.66 6.33
C PHE A 25 -7.27 2.54 7.65
N THR A 26 -7.72 1.35 8.00
CA THR A 26 -8.47 1.12 9.23
C THR A 26 -7.53 0.81 10.39
N MET A 27 -7.72 1.48 11.51
CA MET A 27 -6.89 1.27 12.69
C MET A 27 -7.06 -0.16 13.22
N GLY A 28 -5.92 -0.86 13.37
CA GLY A 28 -5.87 -2.26 13.78
C GLY A 28 -5.71 -3.25 12.62
N GLU A 29 -5.80 -2.80 11.37
CA GLU A 29 -5.37 -3.60 10.22
C GLU A 29 -3.84 -3.55 10.10
N TYR A 30 -3.22 -4.72 9.95
CA TYR A 30 -1.77 -4.86 9.78
C TYR A 30 -1.35 -4.91 8.31
N VAL A 31 -2.29 -5.20 7.42
CA VAL A 31 -2.07 -5.42 5.99
C VAL A 31 -3.19 -4.75 5.22
N HIS A 32 -2.83 -3.97 4.20
CA HIS A 32 -3.79 -3.36 3.28
C HIS A 32 -4.17 -4.38 2.21
N SER A 33 -5.43 -4.40 1.76
CA SER A 33 -5.91 -5.37 0.74
C SER A 33 -5.09 -5.37 -0.56
N ARG A 34 -4.45 -4.25 -0.87
CA ARG A 34 -3.61 -4.04 -2.06
C ARG A 34 -2.11 -4.21 -1.82
N SER A 35 -1.68 -4.61 -0.61
CA SER A 35 -0.24 -4.67 -0.30
C SER A 35 0.51 -5.68 -1.19
N GLU A 36 -0.11 -6.81 -1.51
CA GLU A 36 0.48 -7.82 -2.40
C GLU A 36 0.59 -7.30 -3.84
N GLU A 37 -0.49 -6.70 -4.36
CA GLU A 37 -0.53 -6.07 -5.68
C GLU A 37 0.57 -5.00 -5.83
N VAL A 38 0.68 -4.10 -4.84
CA VAL A 38 1.70 -3.04 -4.81
C VAL A 38 3.10 -3.64 -4.73
N GLY A 39 3.30 -4.66 -3.89
CA GLY A 39 4.59 -5.35 -3.79
C GLY A 39 5.03 -5.94 -5.13
N HIS A 40 4.12 -6.66 -5.81
CA HIS A 40 4.40 -7.24 -7.11
C HIS A 40 4.70 -6.18 -8.18
N MET A 41 3.94 -5.08 -8.22
CA MET A 41 4.23 -3.96 -9.13
C MET A 41 5.63 -3.37 -8.91
N LEU A 42 6.05 -3.20 -7.66
CA LEU A 42 7.38 -2.69 -7.34
C LEU A 42 8.50 -3.64 -7.79
N GLU A 43 8.28 -4.95 -7.71
CA GLU A 43 9.21 -5.95 -8.23
C GLU A 43 9.35 -5.86 -9.75
N LEU A 44 8.23 -5.78 -10.47
CA LEU A 44 8.22 -5.61 -11.93
C LEU A 44 8.93 -4.31 -12.35
N LEU A 45 8.70 -3.22 -11.64
CA LEU A 45 9.38 -1.95 -11.91
C LEU A 45 10.89 -2.08 -11.68
N ARG A 46 11.31 -2.70 -10.58
CA ARG A 46 12.74 -2.94 -10.28
C ARG A 46 13.41 -3.76 -11.39
N GLU A 47 12.76 -4.81 -11.87
CA GLU A 47 13.27 -5.64 -12.96
C GLU A 47 13.42 -4.82 -14.25
N ALA A 48 12.40 -4.07 -14.65
CA ALA A 48 12.44 -3.20 -15.82
C ALA A 48 13.57 -2.15 -15.74
N PHE A 49 13.77 -1.53 -14.57
CA PHE A 49 14.87 -0.58 -14.37
C PHE A 49 16.25 -1.24 -14.45
N THR A 50 16.37 -2.50 -14.02
CA THR A 50 17.64 -3.25 -14.07
C THR A 50 18.00 -3.57 -15.52
N GLU A 51 17.07 -4.07 -16.32
CA GLU A 51 17.29 -4.35 -17.75
C GLU A 51 17.74 -3.10 -18.52
N VAL A 52 17.10 -1.96 -18.26
CA VAL A 52 17.47 -0.69 -18.91
C VAL A 52 18.86 -0.24 -18.49
N ALA A 53 19.22 -0.39 -17.21
CA ALA A 53 20.55 -0.04 -16.72
C ALA A 53 21.65 -0.93 -17.32
N GLU A 54 21.38 -2.23 -17.49
CA GLU A 54 22.29 -3.17 -18.14
C GLU A 54 22.48 -2.86 -19.63
N GLN A 55 21.40 -2.55 -20.34
CA GLN A 55 21.47 -2.11 -21.74
C GLN A 55 22.28 -0.82 -21.89
N PHE A 56 22.11 0.14 -20.98
CA PHE A 56 22.85 1.39 -21.02
C PHE A 56 24.36 1.19 -20.75
N ASN A 57 24.70 0.31 -19.81
CA ASN A 57 26.09 -0.02 -19.49
C ASN A 57 26.78 -0.90 -20.56
N ALA A 58 26.04 -1.63 -21.39
CA ALA A 58 26.60 -2.42 -22.49
C ALA A 58 27.06 -1.56 -23.69
N TYR A 59 26.71 -0.28 -23.72
CA TYR A 59 27.05 0.67 -24.79
C TYR A 59 28.14 1.69 -24.40
N LEU A 60 28.72 1.57 -23.19
CA LEU A 60 29.87 2.34 -22.70
C LEU A 60 31.11 1.45 -22.58
#